data_AF-A0AAV6CNG9-F1
#
_entry.id   AF-A0AAV6CNG9-F1
#
_cell.length_a   1.000
_cell.length_b   1.000
_cell.length_c   1.000
_cell.angle_alpha   90.00
_cell.angle_beta   90.00
_cell.angle_gamma   90.00
#
_symmetry.space_group_name_H-M   'P 1'
#
loop_
_entity.id
_entity.type
_entity.pdbx_description
1 polymer ?
#
loop_
_entity_poly.entity_id
_entity_poly.type
_entity_poly.pdbx_seq_one_letter_code
_entity_poly.pdbx_strand_id
1 'polypeptide(L)'
;MRIRRRDFLKATGGAATAAAVLRGRAWAQAKPIRIGYTLSATGPYSVGAGITQGTGYALWLEQVNAKGGLAVKGEGRRPVEYVTIDDRSEIETAVRFYEKLMGDDRVD
;
A
#
# COMPACT_ATOMS: atom_id res chain seq x y z
N MET A 1 -31.75 -48.55 -27.49
CA MET A 1 -31.72 -47.09 -27.74
C MET A 1 -30.25 -46.64 -27.75
N ARG A 2 -29.68 -46.33 -28.93
CA ARG A 2 -28.24 -46.12 -29.11
C ARG A 2 -27.96 -44.62 -29.23
N ILE A 3 -27.67 -43.98 -28.09
CA ILE A 3 -27.41 -42.53 -28.01
C ILE A 3 -26.13 -42.23 -28.80
N ARG A 4 -26.21 -41.32 -29.78
CA ARG A 4 -25.06 -40.93 -30.62
C ARG A 4 -24.30 -39.80 -29.93
N ARG A 5 -22.97 -39.83 -30.00
CA ARG A 5 -22.06 -38.81 -29.42
C ARG A 5 -22.40 -37.36 -29.79
N ARG A 6 -23.14 -37.15 -30.88
CA ARG A 6 -23.62 -35.83 -31.34
C ARG A 6 -24.78 -35.24 -30.52
N ASP A 7 -25.51 -36.08 -29.80
CA ASP A 7 -26.64 -35.64 -28.97
C ASP A 7 -26.16 -35.15 -27.60
N PHE A 8 -24.98 -35.59 -27.14
CA PHE A 8 -24.35 -35.17 -25.89
C PHE A 8 -23.78 -33.74 -25.95
N LEU A 9 -23.28 -33.32 -27.12
CA LEU A 9 -22.69 -31.98 -27.30
C LEU A 9 -23.73 -30.84 -27.37
N LYS A 10 -25.02 -31.16 -27.55
CA LYS A 10 -26.10 -30.16 -27.52
C LYS A 10 -26.61 -29.87 -26.11
N ALA A 11 -26.34 -30.74 -25.13
CA ALA A 11 -26.81 -30.59 -23.76
C ALA A 11 -25.89 -29.73 -22.87
N THR A 12 -24.67 -29.42 -23.31
CA THR A 12 -23.70 -28.60 -22.55
C THR A 12 -23.61 -27.15 -22.99
N GLY A 13 -24.38 -26.73 -24.01
CA GLY A 13 -24.35 -25.38 -24.56
C GLY A 13 -25.07 -24.29 -23.76
N GLY A 14 -25.63 -24.61 -22.58
CA GLY A 14 -26.55 -23.73 -21.85
C GLY A 14 -26.14 -23.29 -20.45
N ALA A 15 -24.97 -23.70 -19.93
CA ALA A 15 -24.63 -23.51 -18.51
C ALA A 15 -23.26 -22.85 -18.25
N ALA A 16 -22.78 -22.01 -19.17
CA ALA A 16 -21.53 -21.25 -18.98
C ALA A 16 -21.72 -19.72 -18.89
N THR A 17 -22.97 -19.21 -18.91
CA THR A 17 -23.24 -17.76 -18.94
C THR A 17 -23.51 -17.13 -17.57
N ALA A 18 -23.48 -17.88 -16.46
CA ALA A 18 -23.78 -17.35 -15.13
C ALA A 18 -22.56 -16.99 -14.25
N ALA A 19 -21.32 -17.23 -14.70
CA ALA A 19 -20.12 -16.98 -13.88
C ALA A 19 -19.40 -15.65 -14.16
N ALA A 20 -19.88 -14.84 -15.11
CA ALA A 20 -19.15 -13.64 -15.57
C ALA A 20 -19.52 -12.33 -14.86
N VAL A 21 -20.46 -12.34 -13.91
CA VAL A 21 -20.93 -11.09 -13.24
C VAL A 21 -20.13 -10.75 -11.97
N LEU A 22 -19.29 -11.64 -11.47
CA LEU A 22 -18.27 -11.29 -10.48
C LEU A 22 -16.99 -10.79 -11.17
N ARG A 23 -17.14 -9.89 -12.16
CA ARG A 23 -16.12 -8.84 -12.34
C ARG A 23 -16.21 -7.97 -11.10
N GLY A 24 -15.66 -8.47 -10.00
CA GLY A 24 -15.31 -7.64 -8.85
C GLY A 24 -14.68 -6.41 -9.44
N ARG A 25 -15.25 -5.25 -9.13
CA ARG A 25 -14.65 -3.97 -9.50
C ARG A 25 -13.18 -4.12 -9.12
N ALA A 26 -12.30 -4.21 -10.10
CA ALA A 26 -10.89 -4.00 -9.86
C ALA A 26 -10.84 -2.51 -9.53
N TRP A 27 -11.02 -2.19 -8.24
CA TRP A 27 -10.66 -0.87 -7.74
C TRP A 27 -9.18 -0.84 -8.03
N ALA A 28 -8.78 -0.12 -9.08
CA ALA A 28 -7.39 0.21 -9.27
C ALA A 28 -6.92 0.71 -7.91
N GLN A 29 -6.02 -0.05 -7.28
CA GLN A 29 -5.67 0.17 -5.88
C GLN A 29 -5.26 1.64 -5.79
N ALA A 30 -6.02 2.42 -5.02
CA ALA A 30 -5.82 3.86 -4.96
C ALA A 30 -4.35 4.12 -4.62
N LYS A 31 -3.74 5.12 -5.29
CA LYS A 31 -2.31 5.39 -5.14
C LYS A 31 -1.97 5.51 -3.65
N PRO A 32 -0.90 4.85 -3.15
CA PRO A 32 -0.55 4.95 -1.75
C PRO A 32 -0.37 6.40 -1.29
N ILE A 33 -0.70 6.67 -0.04
CA ILE A 33 -0.30 7.90 0.65
C ILE A 33 1.15 7.71 1.05
N ARG A 34 2.03 8.56 0.52
CA ARG A 34 3.46 8.53 0.78
C ARG A 34 3.76 9.49 1.91
N ILE A 35 4.10 8.97 3.09
CA ILE A 35 4.49 9.78 4.24
C ILE A 35 6.01 9.82 4.32
N GLY A 36 6.59 11.00 4.12
CA GLY A 36 8.02 11.24 4.21
C GLY A 36 8.46 11.66 5.60
N TYR A 37 9.54 11.07 6.12
CA TYR A 37 10.18 11.53 7.34
C TYR A 37 11.67 11.18 7.36
N THR A 38 12.44 11.92 8.15
CA THR A 38 13.81 11.52 8.49
C THR A 38 13.81 10.73 9.78
N LEU A 39 14.69 9.74 9.85
CA LEU A 39 14.99 9.03 11.09
C LEU A 39 16.49 9.17 11.32
N SER A 40 16.90 9.50 12.55
CA SER A 40 18.31 9.38 12.93
C SER A 40 18.64 7.89 13.08
N ALA A 41 18.78 7.17 11.96
CA ALA A 41 19.08 5.75 11.97
C ALA A 41 20.56 5.49 12.29
N THR A 42 21.42 6.47 12.02
CA THR A 42 22.82 6.50 12.44
C THR A 42 23.14 7.76 13.27
N GLY A 43 24.34 7.78 13.86
CA GLY A 43 24.81 8.88 14.70
C GLY A 43 24.37 8.79 16.17
N PRO A 44 24.66 9.83 16.97
CA PRO A 44 24.48 9.84 18.42
C PRO A 44 23.03 9.61 18.89
N TYR A 45 22.02 9.92 18.06
CA TYR A 45 20.61 9.78 18.43
C TYR A 45 19.97 8.46 17.98
N SER A 46 20.74 7.57 17.35
CA SER A 46 20.22 6.32 16.76
C SER A 46 19.51 5.39 17.73
N VAL A 47 20.05 5.21 18.93
CA VAL A 47 19.43 4.39 19.97
C VAL A 47 18.08 4.97 20.40
N GLY A 48 18.03 6.29 20.61
CA GLY A 48 16.80 6.99 20.99
C GLY A 48 15.74 6.90 19.89
N ALA A 49 16.12 7.15 18.64
CA ALA A 49 15.22 7.08 17.48
C ALA A 49 14.68 5.65 17.24
N GLY A 50 15.51 4.62 17.37
CA GLY A 50 15.08 3.22 17.20
C GLY A 50 14.02 2.79 18.23
N ILE A 51 14.20 3.19 19.50
CA ILE A 51 13.29 2.85 20.60
C ILE A 51 12.00 3.66 20.53
N THR A 52 12.10 4.97 20.28
CA THR A 52 10.95 5.88 20.43
C THR A 52 10.12 6.06 19.15
N GLN A 53 10.74 5.88 17.98
CA GLN A 53 10.12 6.19 16.69
C GLN A 53 10.01 4.96 15.79
N GLY A 54 11.15 4.34 15.45
CA GLY A 54 11.21 3.31 14.40
C GLY A 54 10.22 2.16 14.59
N THR A 55 10.16 1.60 15.80
CA THR A 55 9.25 0.49 16.12
C THR A 55 7.78 0.92 16.08
N GLY A 56 7.47 2.11 16.61
CA GLY A 56 6.11 2.64 16.64
C GLY A 56 5.57 2.94 15.24
N TYR A 57 6.40 3.49 14.36
CA TYR A 57 6.03 3.80 12.98
C TYR A 57 5.77 2.52 12.18
N ALA A 58 6.66 1.53 12.28
CA ALA A 58 6.47 0.23 11.62
C ALA A 58 5.17 -0.45 12.07
N LEU A 59 4.89 -0.47 13.37
CA LEU A 59 3.66 -1.04 13.92
C LEU A 59 2.41 -0.31 13.40
N TRP A 60 2.43 1.02 13.40
CA TRP A 60 1.29 1.80 12.90
C TRP A 60 1.03 1.54 11.42
N LEU A 61 2.10 1.50 10.60
CA LEU A 61 2.00 1.23 9.16
C LEU A 61 1.35 -0.13 8.91
N GLU A 62 1.82 -1.15 9.62
CA GLU A 62 1.26 -2.51 9.54
C GLU A 62 -0.23 -2.50 9.92
N GLN A 63 -0.58 -1.92 11.06
CA GLN A 63 -1.96 -1.91 11.55
C GLN A 63 -2.91 -1.13 10.65
N VAL A 64 -2.46 -0.01 10.07
CA VAL A 64 -3.27 0.79 9.15
C VAL A 64 -3.47 0.05 7.84
N ASN A 65 -2.41 -0.52 7.26
CA ASN A 65 -2.49 -1.26 6.01
C ASN A 65 -3.27 -2.58 6.15
N ALA A 66 -3.15 -3.27 7.28
CA ALA A 66 -3.96 -4.45 7.61
C ALA A 66 -5.47 -4.13 7.69
N LYS A 67 -5.84 -2.88 8.05
CA LYS A 67 -7.22 -2.37 8.03
C LYS A 67 -7.65 -1.81 6.67
N GLY A 68 -6.88 -2.09 5.61
CA GLY A 68 -7.15 -1.63 4.25
C GLY A 68 -6.65 -0.22 3.93
N GLY A 69 -5.83 0.38 4.80
CA GLY A 69 -5.22 1.70 4.58
C GLY A 69 -5.87 2.85 5.36
N LEU A 70 -5.33 4.05 5.20
CA LEU A 70 -5.80 5.28 5.84
C LEU A 70 -7.10 5.76 5.19
N ALA A 71 -8.08 6.15 6.00
CA ALA A 71 -9.33 6.72 5.51
C ALA A 71 -9.12 8.16 5.03
N VAL A 72 -9.36 8.40 3.74
CA VAL A 72 -9.27 9.70 3.09
C VAL A 72 -10.67 10.15 2.67
N LYS A 73 -11.04 11.36 3.08
CA LYS A 73 -12.37 11.92 2.83
C LYS A 73 -12.61 12.00 1.31
N GLY A 74 -13.64 11.31 0.83
CA GLY A 74 -14.01 11.29 -0.59
C GLY A 74 -13.27 10.26 -1.44
N GLU A 75 -12.20 9.64 -0.94
CA GLU A 75 -11.38 8.66 -1.68
C GLU A 75 -11.46 7.23 -1.11
N GLY A 76 -12.10 7.05 0.04
CA GLY A 76 -12.16 5.74 0.71
C GLY A 76 -10.89 5.46 1.50
N ARG A 77 -10.42 4.21 1.50
CA ARG A 77 -9.15 3.85 2.17
C ARG A 77 -8.01 3.74 1.15
N ARG A 78 -6.88 4.37 1.46
CA ARG A 78 -5.66 4.34 0.66
C ARG A 78 -4.54 3.66 1.43
N PRO A 79 -3.77 2.73 0.83
CA PRO A 79 -2.60 2.16 1.48
C PRO A 79 -1.61 3.28 1.83
N VAL A 80 -0.84 3.08 2.90
CA VAL A 80 0.21 4.02 3.31
C VAL A 80 1.57 3.41 3.02
N GLU A 81 2.51 4.22 2.57
CA GLU A 81 3.91 3.87 2.37
C GLU A 81 4.79 4.92 3.02
N TYR A 82 5.90 4.49 3.62
CA TYR A 82 6.90 5.41 4.16
C TYR A 82 8.01 5.69 3.17
N VAL A 83 8.44 6.94 3.13
CA VAL A 83 9.69 7.37 2.51
C VAL A 83 10.60 7.84 3.64
N THR A 84 11.50 6.96 4.09
CA THR A 84 12.38 7.23 5.23
C THR A 84 13.80 7.51 4.75
N ILE A 85 14.41 8.58 5.29
CA ILE A 85 15.80 8.96 4.99
C ILE A 85 16.58 9.03 6.30
N ASP A 86 17.79 8.48 6.34
CA ASP A 86 18.69 8.61 7.48
C ASP A 86 19.29 10.02 7.55
N ASP A 87 18.94 10.80 8.57
CA ASP A 87 19.52 12.14 8.79
C ASP A 87 20.87 12.13 9.52
N ARG A 88 21.33 10.95 9.95
CA ARG A 88 22.61 10.74 10.63
C ARG A 88 22.74 11.51 11.95
N SER A 89 21.62 11.90 12.57
CA SER A 89 21.56 12.76 13.76
C SER A 89 22.04 14.20 13.54
N GLU A 90 22.09 14.67 12.29
CA GLU A 90 22.61 15.99 11.93
C GLU A 90 21.48 16.94 11.51
N ILE A 91 21.34 18.07 12.21
CA ILE A 91 20.24 19.03 11.99
C ILE A 91 20.20 19.54 10.55
N GLU A 92 21.34 19.95 9.99
CA GLU A 92 21.43 20.45 8.61
C GLU A 92 21.07 19.36 7.58
N THR A 93 21.43 18.10 7.88
CA THR A 93 21.08 16.97 7.02
C THR A 93 19.58 16.73 7.04
N ALA A 94 18.94 16.80 8.22
CA ALA A 94 17.50 16.68 8.35
C ALA A 94 16.75 17.75 7.56
N VAL A 95 17.15 19.03 7.70
CA VAL A 95 16.53 20.16 6.97
C VAL A 95 16.58 19.92 5.46
N ARG A 96 17.75 19.61 4.91
CA ARG A 96 17.92 19.33 3.47
C ARG A 96 17.06 18.15 3.01
N PHE A 97 16.92 17.11 3.83
CA PHE A 97 16.10 15.96 3.45
C PHE A 97 14.61 16.24 3.54
N TYR A 98 14.14 17.11 4.43
CA TYR A 98 12.76 17.58 4.37
C TYR A 98 12.50 18.41 3.10
N GLU A 99 13.43 19.27 2.68
CA GLU A 99 13.32 19.98 1.39
C GLU A 99 13.23 19.00 0.21
N LYS A 100 14.06 17.95 0.20
CA LYS A 100 14.00 16.87 -0.81
C LYS A 100 12.66 16.12 -0.77
N LEU A 101 12.18 15.74 0.43
CA LEU A 101 10.93 15.00 0.60
C LEU A 101 9.74 15.80 0.03
N MET A 102 9.71 17.11 0.28
CA MET A 102 8.67 18.01 -0.22
C MET A 102 8.81 18.30 -1.73
N GLY A 103 10.02 18.61 -2.19
CA GLY A 103 10.27 19.09 -3.55
C GLY A 103 10.40 17.98 -4.59
N ASP A 104 11.40 17.12 -4.39
CA ASP A 104 11.78 16.09 -5.35
C ASP A 104 10.88 14.86 -5.20
N ASP A 105 10.78 14.35 -3.98
CA ASP A 105 10.02 13.12 -3.73
C ASP A 105 8.53 13.37 -3.76
N ARG A 106 8.06 14.60 -3.50
CA ARG A 106 6.63 14.99 -3.47
C ARG A 106 5.81 13.98 -2.67
N VAL A 107 6.20 13.81 -1.41
CA VAL A 107 5.39 13.07 -0.43
C VAL A 107 4.08 13.83 -0.16
N ASP A 108 3.06 13.11 0.30
CA ASP A 108 1.71 13.64 0.55
C ASP A 108 1.63 14.47 1.85
#